data_AF-A0A7L3GHP2-F1
#
_entry.id   AF-A0A7L3GHP2-F1
#
_cell.length_a   1.000
_cell.length_b   1.000
_cell.length_c   1.000
_cell.angle_alpha   90.00
_cell.angle_beta   90.00
_cell.angle_gamma   90.00
#
_symmetry.space_group_name_H-M   'P 1'
#
loop_
_entity.id
_entity.type
_entity.pdbx_description
1 polymer ?
#
loop_
_entity_poly.entity_id
_entity_poly.type
_entity_poly.pdbx_seq_one_letter_code
_entity_poly.pdbx_strand_id
1 'polypeptide(L)'
;ISKLSLHSIDDKPPEELPVLSQEELEAIKDPGVITNQIALLEAQCHEMKPNLGAIAEYKRKEELYLKRVAELDDITNERDAFRQAFEDLGKQRLNEFMAGFNVITNKLKENYQMLTLGGDAELELVDSLDPFSEGVMF
;
A
#
# COMPACT_ATOMS: atom_id res chain seq x y z
N ILE A 1 -50.33 -4.69 -20.17
CA ILE A 1 -48.98 -4.56 -20.78
C ILE A 1 -48.05 -4.16 -19.66
N SER A 2 -47.27 -5.11 -19.13
CA SER A 2 -46.27 -4.81 -18.10
C SER A 2 -45.23 -3.87 -18.69
N LYS A 3 -44.89 -2.78 -17.99
CA LYS A 3 -43.87 -1.82 -18.41
C LYS A 3 -42.53 -2.57 -18.53
N LEU A 4 -41.96 -2.63 -19.73
CA LEU A 4 -40.60 -3.13 -19.96
C LEU A 4 -39.60 -2.14 -19.35
N SER A 5 -38.61 -2.64 -18.62
CA SER A 5 -37.55 -1.85 -18.00
C SER A 5 -36.20 -2.57 -18.16
N LEU A 6 -35.16 -1.82 -18.51
CA LEU A 6 -33.79 -2.33 -18.61
C LEU A 6 -33.12 -2.33 -17.22
N HIS A 7 -32.26 -3.32 -16.96
CA HIS A 7 -31.50 -3.39 -15.73
C HIS A 7 -30.27 -2.47 -15.82
N SER A 8 -30.04 -1.63 -14.81
CA SER A 8 -28.80 -0.87 -14.70
C SER A 8 -27.62 -1.81 -14.42
N ILE A 9 -26.54 -1.63 -15.17
CA ILE A 9 -25.24 -2.27 -14.93
C ILE A 9 -24.33 -1.22 -14.29
N ASP A 10 -23.62 -1.60 -13.23
CA ASP A 10 -22.67 -0.70 -12.56
C ASP A 10 -21.62 -0.16 -13.54
N ASP A 11 -21.24 1.12 -13.36
CA ASP A 11 -20.26 1.85 -14.19
C ASP A 11 -20.63 2.05 -15.67
N LYS A 12 -21.88 1.77 -16.07
CA LYS A 12 -22.39 2.05 -17.42
C LYS A 12 -23.57 3.04 -17.39
N PRO A 13 -23.69 3.92 -18.40
CA PRO A 13 -24.86 4.78 -18.53
C PRO A 13 -26.12 3.93 -18.73
N PRO A 14 -27.29 4.43 -18.29
CA PRO A 14 -28.56 3.74 -18.47
C PRO A 14 -28.84 3.55 -19.96
N GLU A 15 -29.13 2.30 -20.34
CA GLU A 15 -29.44 1.93 -21.71
C GLU A 15 -30.92 2.28 -22.01
N GLU A 16 -31.20 2.74 -23.22
CA GLU A 16 -32.56 3.11 -23.67
C GLU A 16 -33.12 2.03 -24.61
N LEU A 17 -34.43 1.78 -24.54
CA LEU A 17 -35.07 0.82 -25.43
C LEU A 17 -35.10 1.39 -26.87
N PRO A 18 -34.56 0.67 -27.86
CA PRO A 18 -34.57 1.13 -29.24
C PRO A 18 -36.00 1.17 -29.79
N VAL A 19 -36.34 2.26 -30.48
CA VAL A 19 -37.59 2.41 -31.22
C VAL A 19 -37.33 2.03 -32.67
N LEU A 20 -38.02 1.01 -33.17
CA LEU A 20 -37.89 0.57 -34.55
C LEU A 20 -38.54 1.58 -35.50
N SER A 21 -37.84 1.88 -36.60
CA SER A 21 -38.34 2.69 -37.71
C SER A 21 -39.37 1.94 -38.57
N GLN A 22 -40.12 2.67 -39.39
CA GLN A 22 -41.17 2.08 -40.22
C GLN A 22 -40.59 1.13 -41.29
N GLU A 23 -39.41 1.45 -41.84
CA GLU A 23 -38.71 0.61 -42.80
C GLU A 23 -38.24 -0.73 -42.16
N GLU A 24 -37.81 -0.70 -40.89
CA GLU A 24 -37.38 -1.90 -40.15
C GLU A 24 -38.56 -2.81 -39.80
N LEU A 25 -39.73 -2.24 -39.50
CA LEU A 25 -40.97 -3.00 -39.28
C LEU A 25 -41.45 -3.68 -40.56
N GLU A 26 -41.38 -3.00 -41.70
CA GLU A 26 -41.76 -3.55 -43.01
C GLU A 26 -40.76 -4.61 -43.52
N ALA A 27 -39.50 -4.52 -43.09
CA ALA A 27 -38.49 -5.54 -43.37
C ALA A 27 -38.77 -6.87 -42.62
N ILE A 28 -39.50 -6.84 -41.50
CA ILE A 28 -39.92 -8.02 -40.75
C ILE A 28 -41.18 -8.61 -41.40
N LYS A 29 -40.97 -9.44 -42.42
CA LYS A 29 -42.05 -10.01 -43.25
C LYS A 29 -42.80 -11.17 -42.59
N ASP A 30 -42.15 -11.89 -41.67
CA ASP A 30 -42.71 -13.06 -40.99
C ASP A 30 -42.56 -12.92 -39.46
N PRO A 31 -43.66 -12.73 -38.72
CA PRO A 31 -43.67 -12.72 -37.26
C PRO A 31 -43.10 -14.00 -36.62
N GLY A 32 -43.16 -15.12 -37.33
CA GLY A 32 -42.67 -16.43 -36.87
C GLY A 32 -41.16 -16.47 -36.63
N VAL A 33 -40.39 -15.62 -37.32
CA VAL A 33 -38.93 -15.49 -37.14
C VAL A 33 -38.61 -14.93 -35.75
N ILE A 34 -39.35 -13.89 -35.33
CA ILE A 34 -39.17 -13.29 -34.01
C ILE A 34 -39.55 -14.28 -32.92
N THR A 35 -40.67 -15.01 -33.06
CA THR A 35 -41.08 -16.00 -32.06
C THR A 35 -40.10 -17.14 -31.94
N ASN A 36 -39.52 -17.61 -33.06
CA ASN A 36 -38.47 -18.63 -33.04
C ASN A 36 -37.18 -18.12 -32.38
N GLN A 37 -36.81 -16.86 -32.63
CA GLN A 37 -35.63 -16.25 -32.03
C GLN A 37 -35.81 -16.00 -30.53
N ILE A 38 -37.00 -15.59 -30.09
CA ILE A 38 -37.37 -15.52 -28.68
C ILE A 38 -37.24 -16.91 -28.04
N ALA A 39 -37.82 -17.95 -28.65
CA ALA A 39 -37.76 -19.31 -28.12
C ALA A 39 -36.33 -19.85 -28.01
N LEU A 40 -35.46 -19.54 -28.99
CA LEU A 40 -34.05 -19.92 -28.97
C LEU A 40 -33.28 -19.19 -27.88
N LEU A 41 -33.50 -17.88 -27.71
CA LEU A 41 -32.88 -17.07 -26.66
C LEU A 41 -33.35 -17.50 -25.26
N GLU A 42 -34.64 -17.79 -25.09
CA GLU A 42 -35.20 -18.31 -23.84
C GLU A 42 -34.57 -19.66 -23.47
N ALA A 43 -34.41 -20.57 -24.45
CA ALA A 43 -33.74 -21.84 -24.23
C ALA A 43 -32.27 -21.65 -23.80
N GLN A 44 -31.53 -20.75 -24.47
CA GLN A 44 -30.16 -20.40 -24.11
C GLN A 44 -30.06 -19.79 -22.71
N CYS A 45 -30.96 -18.87 -22.37
CA CYS A 45 -31.04 -18.27 -21.03
C CYS A 45 -31.37 -19.30 -19.95
N HIS A 46 -32.16 -20.33 -20.27
CA HIS A 46 -32.51 -21.37 -19.32
C HIS A 46 -31.37 -22.37 -19.07
N GLU A 47 -30.53 -22.61 -20.09
CA GLU A 47 -29.30 -23.40 -19.94
C GLU A 47 -28.21 -22.64 -19.18
N MET A 48 -28.14 -21.32 -19.34
CA MET A 48 -27.24 -20.46 -18.59
C MET A 48 -27.59 -20.49 -17.09
N LYS A 49 -26.65 -20.95 -16.26
CA LYS A 49 -26.72 -20.91 -14.79
C LYS A 49 -25.65 -19.98 -14.22
N PRO A 50 -25.68 -18.67 -14.51
CA PRO A 50 -24.69 -17.73 -14.01
C PRO A 50 -24.79 -17.63 -12.48
N ASN A 51 -23.63 -17.63 -11.81
CA ASN A 51 -23.57 -17.41 -10.37
C ASN A 51 -23.66 -15.92 -10.06
N LEU A 52 -24.87 -15.41 -9.89
CA LEU A 52 -25.11 -14.00 -9.54
C LEU A 52 -24.59 -13.64 -8.14
N GLY A 53 -24.36 -14.62 -7.25
CA GLY A 53 -23.76 -14.41 -5.94
C GLY A 53 -22.29 -14.02 -5.99
N ALA A 54 -21.57 -14.41 -7.05
CA ALA A 54 -20.15 -14.12 -7.20
C ALA A 54 -19.85 -12.61 -7.26
N ILE A 55 -20.73 -11.82 -7.86
CA ILE A 55 -20.58 -10.36 -7.96
C ILE A 55 -20.72 -9.71 -6.58
N ALA A 56 -21.73 -10.12 -5.81
CA ALA A 56 -21.93 -9.61 -4.46
C ALA A 56 -20.79 -10.02 -3.51
N GLU A 57 -20.29 -11.26 -3.63
CA GLU A 57 -19.13 -11.72 -2.87
C GLU A 57 -17.85 -10.96 -3.25
N TYR A 58 -17.63 -10.69 -4.54
CA TYR A 58 -16.50 -9.89 -5.01
C TYR A 58 -16.52 -8.50 -4.40
N LYS A 59 -17.63 -7.77 -4.52
CA LYS A 59 -17.76 -6.41 -3.95
C LYS A 59 -17.49 -6.38 -2.45
N ARG A 60 -18.02 -7.35 -1.72
CA ARG A 60 -17.78 -7.47 -0.27
C ARG A 60 -16.30 -7.75 0.05
N LYS A 61 -15.63 -8.58 -0.74
CA LYS A 61 -14.20 -8.89 -0.57
C LYS A 61 -13.33 -7.70 -0.95
N GLU A 62 -13.69 -6.96 -1.99
CA GLU A 62 -13.01 -5.75 -2.43
C GLU A 62 -13.05 -4.66 -1.36
N GLU A 63 -14.23 -4.37 -0.80
CA GLU A 63 -14.37 -3.41 0.30
C GLU A 63 -13.53 -3.82 1.52
N LEU A 64 -13.59 -5.09 1.90
CA LEU A 64 -12.78 -5.61 3.00
C LEU A 64 -11.29 -5.50 2.70
N TYR A 65 -10.87 -5.83 1.48
CA TYR A 65 -9.48 -5.74 1.05
C TYR A 65 -8.97 -4.30 1.14
N LEU A 66 -9.70 -3.33 0.58
CA LEU A 66 -9.33 -1.91 0.62
C LEU A 66 -9.19 -1.42 2.06
N LYS A 67 -10.12 -1.81 2.94
CA LYS A 67 -10.02 -1.50 4.38
C LYS A 67 -8.76 -2.07 5.01
N ARG A 68 -8.41 -3.33 4.71
CA ARG A 68 -7.22 -4.00 5.25
C ARG A 68 -5.91 -3.41 4.72
N VAL A 69 -5.90 -3.00 3.46
CA VAL A 69 -4.75 -2.29 2.87
C VAL A 69 -4.53 -0.96 3.60
N ALA A 70 -5.59 -0.18 3.80
CA ALA A 70 -5.49 1.07 4.55
C ALA A 70 -4.97 0.87 5.98
N GLU A 71 -5.52 -0.12 6.71
CA GLU A 71 -5.04 -0.47 8.06
C GLU A 71 -3.54 -0.86 8.06
N LEU A 72 -3.09 -1.61 7.04
CA LEU A 72 -1.70 -2.03 6.92
C LEU A 72 -0.77 -0.85 6.60
N ASP A 73 -1.19 0.05 5.72
CA ASP A 73 -0.44 1.24 5.36
C ASP A 73 -0.26 2.16 6.58
N ASP A 74 -1.31 2.36 7.37
CA ASP A 74 -1.27 3.16 8.59
C ASP A 74 -0.25 2.61 9.61
N ILE A 75 -0.32 1.30 9.89
CA ILE A 75 0.62 0.63 10.82
C ILE A 75 2.05 0.66 10.28
N THR A 76 2.23 0.52 8.96
CA THR A 76 3.55 0.57 8.33
C THR A 76 4.17 1.96 8.45
N ASN A 77 3.37 3.00 8.22
CA ASN A 77 3.80 4.39 8.38
C ASN A 77 4.18 4.71 9.83
N GLU A 78 3.39 4.25 10.80
CA GLU A 78 3.70 4.42 12.22
C GLU A 78 5.02 3.73 12.59
N ARG A 79 5.20 2.48 12.16
CA ARG A 79 6.46 1.73 12.36
C ARG A 79 7.66 2.48 11.77
N ASP A 80 7.52 2.99 10.55
CA ASP A 80 8.63 3.66 9.85
C ASP A 80 8.96 5.00 10.51
N ALA A 81 7.98 5.73 11.03
CA ALA A 81 8.21 6.93 11.84
C ALA A 81 8.97 6.61 13.13
N PHE A 82 8.59 5.56 13.86
CA PHE A 82 9.32 5.13 15.07
C PHE A 82 10.74 4.68 14.76
N ARG A 83 10.94 3.94 13.67
CA ARG A 83 12.26 3.52 13.22
C ARG A 83 13.15 4.72 12.90
N GLN A 84 12.64 5.69 12.16
CA GLN A 84 13.37 6.91 11.83
C GLN A 84 13.76 7.67 13.11
N ALA A 85 12.83 7.85 14.05
CA ALA A 85 13.12 8.52 15.31
C ALA A 85 14.21 7.80 16.14
N PHE A 86 14.19 6.45 16.16
CA PHE A 86 15.23 5.66 16.81
C PHE A 86 16.60 5.83 16.14
N GLU A 87 16.66 5.78 14.80
CA GLU A 87 17.89 5.98 14.05
C GLU A 87 18.47 7.40 14.26
N ASP A 88 17.61 8.42 14.32
CA ASP A 88 18.02 9.80 14.56
C ASP A 88 18.54 10.01 15.99
N LEU A 89 17.88 9.43 17.00
CA LEU A 89 18.39 9.44 18.38
C LEU A 89 19.72 8.70 18.51
N GLY A 90 19.89 7.57 17.80
CA GLY A 90 21.15 6.84 17.75
C GLY A 90 22.29 7.68 17.17
N LYS A 91 22.03 8.38 16.06
CA LYS A 91 22.99 9.31 15.43
C LYS A 91 23.32 10.48 16.35
N GLN A 92 22.32 11.08 16.99
CA GLN A 92 22.53 12.19 17.93
C GLN A 92 23.42 11.75 19.10
N ARG A 93 23.11 10.60 19.72
CA ARG A 93 23.91 10.02 20.80
C ARG A 93 25.36 9.81 20.38
N LEU A 94 25.58 9.24 19.20
CA LEU A 94 26.93 9.00 18.66
C LEU A 94 27.68 10.31 18.45
N ASN A 95 27.05 11.30 17.81
CA ASN A 95 27.69 12.58 17.52
C ASN A 95 28.07 13.34 18.80
N GLU A 96 27.17 13.40 19.77
CA GLU A 96 27.42 14.06 21.05
C GLU A 96 28.53 13.34 21.84
N PHE A 97 28.51 12.01 21.85
CA PHE A 97 29.55 11.21 22.50
C PHE A 97 30.92 11.46 21.86
N MET A 98 31.04 11.37 20.53
CA MET A 98 32.31 11.57 19.83
C MET A 98 32.85 13.00 20.01
N ALA A 99 31.96 14.00 19.99
CA ALA A 99 32.35 15.38 20.27
C ALA A 99 32.94 15.53 21.67
N GLY A 100 32.29 14.97 22.69
CA GLY A 100 32.79 14.98 24.07
C GLY A 100 34.08 14.18 24.26
N PHE A 101 34.13 12.98 23.68
CA PHE A 101 35.29 12.09 23.73
C PHE A 101 36.54 12.78 23.16
N ASN A 102 36.43 13.39 21.98
CA ASN A 102 37.54 14.12 21.36
C ASN A 102 38.05 15.28 22.22
N VAL A 103 37.15 16.01 22.90
CA VAL A 103 37.55 17.08 23.83
C VAL A 103 38.33 16.51 25.01
N ILE A 104 37.86 15.41 25.60
CA ILE A 104 38.50 14.77 26.75
C ILE A 104 39.88 14.22 26.35
N THR A 105 39.98 13.47 25.25
CA THR A 105 41.24 12.87 24.78
C THR A 105 42.30 13.93 24.49
N ASN A 106 41.92 15.02 23.81
CA ASN A 106 42.84 16.13 23.56
C ASN A 106 43.33 16.77 24.87
N LYS A 107 42.43 16.99 25.84
CA LYS A 107 42.80 17.58 27.13
C LYS A 107 43.66 16.67 27.98
N LEU A 108 43.43 15.35 27.95
CA LEU A 108 44.28 14.37 28.59
C LEU A 108 45.70 14.45 28.03
N LYS A 109 45.84 14.39 26.70
CA LYS A 109 47.14 14.44 26.02
C LYS A 109 47.92 15.70 26.37
N GLU A 110 47.28 16.87 26.27
CA GLU A 110 47.87 18.16 26.65
C GLU A 110 48.37 18.17 28.10
N ASN A 111 47.52 17.74 29.04
CA ASN A 111 47.85 17.74 30.47
C ASN A 111 48.98 16.75 30.79
N TYR A 112 48.93 15.55 30.20
CA TYR A 112 49.92 14.52 30.45
C TYR A 112 51.30 14.92 29.93
N GLN A 113 51.37 15.46 28.70
CA GLN A 113 52.60 15.98 28.12
C GLN A 113 53.20 17.11 28.96
N MET A 114 52.37 18.03 29.46
CA MET A 114 52.82 19.13 30.31
C MET A 114 53.40 18.62 31.63
N LEU A 115 52.72 17.67 32.30
CA LEU A 115 53.12 17.16 33.62
C LEU A 115 54.36 16.26 33.55
N THR A 116 54.45 15.43 32.52
CA THR A 116 55.56 14.47 32.35
C THR A 116 56.75 15.06 31.59
N LEU A 117 56.67 16.34 31.20
CA LEU A 117 57.70 17.04 30.42
C LEU A 117 58.04 16.32 29.11
N GLY A 118 57.01 15.84 28.41
CA GLY A 118 57.14 15.21 27.08
C GLY A 118 56.81 13.71 26.99
N GLY A 119 56.19 13.11 28.01
CA GLY A 119 55.55 11.79 27.91
C GLY A 119 54.18 11.87 27.23
N ASP A 120 53.65 10.73 26.77
CA ASP A 120 52.40 10.67 25.99
C ASP A 120 51.36 9.75 26.64
N ALA A 121 50.08 10.08 26.49
CA ALA A 121 48.94 9.29 26.94
C ALA A 121 47.72 9.57 26.06
N GLU A 122 46.99 8.53 25.66
CA GLU A 122 45.83 8.64 24.78
C GLU A 122 44.67 7.77 25.27
N LEU A 123 43.46 8.16 24.88
CA LEU A 123 42.25 7.36 25.06
C LEU A 123 41.79 6.91 23.68
N GLU A 124 41.60 5.61 23.50
CA GLU A 124 41.17 5.03 22.23
C GLU A 124 39.87 4.24 22.41
N LEU A 125 39.03 4.23 21.37
CA LEU A 125 37.86 3.37 21.34
C LEU A 125 38.29 1.95 20.97
N VAL A 126 37.79 0.97 21.71
CA VAL A 126 38.08 -0.45 21.41
C VAL A 126 37.42 -0.85 20.09
N ASP A 127 36.21 -0.34 19.84
CA ASP A 127 35.51 -0.44 18.55
C ASP A 127 35.34 0.96 17.94
N SER A 128 35.96 1.16 16.78
CA SER A 128 35.90 2.44 16.05
C SER A 128 34.57 2.68 15.31
N LEU A 129 33.76 1.64 15.10
CA LEU A 129 32.47 1.71 14.43
C LEU A 129 31.32 1.95 15.41
N ASP A 130 31.40 1.36 16.61
CA ASP A 130 30.44 1.57 17.69
C ASP A 130 31.13 1.84 19.04
N PRO A 131 31.24 3.10 19.48
CA PRO A 131 31.88 3.42 20.75
C PRO A 131 31.16 2.87 21.99
N PHE A 132 29.95 2.29 21.83
CA PHE A 132 29.14 1.78 22.93
C PHE A 132 29.23 0.25 23.09
N SER A 133 29.95 -0.47 22.22
CA SER A 133 30.00 -1.93 22.22
C SER A 133 31.07 -2.48 23.18
N GLU A 134 32.31 -2.04 23.02
CA GLU A 134 33.49 -2.63 23.69
C GLU A 134 34.20 -1.65 24.65
N GLY A 135 33.81 -0.38 24.67
CA GLY A 135 34.29 0.63 25.62
C GLY A 135 35.56 1.36 25.18
N VAL A 136 36.32 1.86 26.17
CA VAL A 136 37.48 2.75 25.97
C VAL A 136 38.74 2.14 26.58
N MET A 137 39.84 2.19 25.83
CA MET A 137 41.18 1.79 26.26
C MET A 137 42.01 3.03 26.66
N PHE A 138 42.87 2.87 27.66
CA PHE A 138 43.80 3.87 28.18
C PHE A 138 45.21 3.27 28.27
#